data_AF-A0A1I7H910-F1
#
_entry.id   AF-A0A1I7H910-F1
#
_cell.length_a   1.000
_cell.length_b   1.000
_cell.length_c   1.000
_cell.angle_alpha   90.00
_cell.angle_beta   90.00
_cell.angle_gamma   90.00
#
_symmetry.space_group_name_H-M   'P 1'
#
loop_
_entity.id
_entity.type
_entity.pdbx_description
1 polymer ?
#
loop_
_entity_poly.entity_id
_entity_poly.type
_entity_poly.pdbx_seq_one_letter_code
_entity_poly.pdbx_strand_id
1 'polypeptide(L)'
;MPIKHTSERDVIERHLRHFVKQFETMGARITMLAQALGVPLRTPADIDAALQCDGTRYQGREARMREELRALLVLRYQTFERLAYNVNVGPQAARDILLSANDRLLCNGFPAEAPGMNLRPFFDGIED
;
A
#
# COMPACT_ATOMS: atom_id res chain seq x y z
N MET A 1 19.82 18.74 -31.98
CA MET A 1 20.09 18.32 -30.59
C MET A 1 18.80 17.85 -29.94
N PRO A 2 18.64 16.57 -29.57
CA PRO A 2 17.49 16.11 -28.79
C PRO A 2 17.94 15.52 -27.45
N ILE A 3 17.86 16.29 -26.35
CA ILE A 3 18.12 15.76 -25.00
C ILE A 3 17.17 16.47 -24.02
N LYS A 4 15.91 16.05 -23.99
CA LYS A 4 14.97 16.39 -22.89
C LYS A 4 14.14 15.17 -22.44
N HIS A 5 13.91 14.19 -23.31
CA HIS A 5 13.13 12.99 -22.98
C HIS A 5 13.81 12.02 -22.00
N THR A 6 15.14 12.04 -21.87
CA THR A 6 15.86 11.13 -20.98
C THR A 6 15.61 11.48 -19.51
N SER A 7 15.58 12.77 -19.16
CA SER A 7 15.37 13.19 -17.77
C SER A 7 13.96 12.88 -17.25
N GLU A 8 12.94 13.01 -18.09
CA GLU A 8 11.55 12.70 -17.70
C GLU A 8 11.36 11.20 -17.45
N ARG A 9 11.91 10.34 -18.31
CA ARG A 9 11.88 8.89 -18.10
C ARG A 9 12.60 8.47 -16.83
N ASP A 10 13.78 9.02 -16.56
CA ASP A 10 14.55 8.70 -15.34
C ASP A 10 13.80 9.11 -14.06
N VAL A 11 13.10 10.26 -14.10
CA VAL A 11 12.25 10.73 -12.99
C VAL A 11 11.06 9.80 -12.77
N ILE A 12 10.37 9.40 -13.85
CA ILE A 12 9.24 8.46 -13.78
C ILE A 12 9.70 7.11 -13.23
N GLU A 13 10.82 6.58 -13.71
CA GLU A 13 11.36 5.29 -13.23
C GLU A 13 11.76 5.35 -11.75
N ARG A 14 12.31 6.48 -11.29
CA ARG A 14 12.62 6.69 -9.87
C ARG A 14 11.35 6.75 -9.03
N HIS A 15 10.32 7.46 -9.48
CA HIS A 15 9.02 7.51 -8.79
C HIS A 15 8.37 6.13 -8.72
N LEU A 16 8.38 5.36 -9.82
CA LEU A 16 7.85 3.99 -9.84
C LEU A 16 8.62 3.06 -8.89
N ARG A 17 9.95 3.14 -8.85
CA ARG A 17 10.75 2.37 -7.89
C ARG A 17 10.43 2.73 -6.44
N HIS A 18 10.31 4.02 -6.14
CA HIS A 18 9.92 4.49 -4.82
C HIS A 18 8.53 3.97 -4.44
N PHE A 19 7.57 4.08 -5.35
CA PHE A 19 6.21 3.58 -5.19
C PHE A 19 6.18 2.08 -4.89
N VAL A 20 6.90 1.26 -5.66
CA VAL A 20 6.97 -0.20 -5.44
C VAL A 20 7.48 -0.52 -4.04
N LYS A 21 8.55 0.16 -3.60
CA LYS A 21 9.09 -0.02 -2.25
C LYS A 21 8.11 0.39 -1.15
N GLN A 22 7.37 1.48 -1.36
CA GLN A 22 6.32 1.89 -0.43
C GLN A 22 5.20 0.85 -0.41
N PHE A 23 4.75 0.35 -1.55
CA PHE A 23 3.73 -0.69 -1.61
C PHE A 23 4.16 -2.00 -0.93
N GLU A 24 5.40 -2.42 -1.10
CA GLU A 24 6.00 -3.55 -0.38
C GLU A 24 5.93 -3.34 1.14
N THR A 25 6.32 -2.15 1.61
CA THR A 25 6.25 -1.79 3.04
C THR A 25 4.81 -1.80 3.55
N MET A 26 3.83 -1.38 2.73
CA MET A 26 2.41 -1.35 3.08
C MET A 26 1.87 -2.77 3.21
N GLY A 27 2.15 -3.61 2.21
CA GLY A 27 1.80 -5.02 2.23
C GLY A 27 2.40 -5.75 3.43
N ALA A 28 3.64 -5.40 3.80
CA ALA A 28 4.30 -5.98 4.95
C ALA A 28 3.57 -5.63 6.26
N ARG A 29 3.25 -4.34 6.44
CA ARG A 29 2.55 -3.84 7.63
C ARG A 29 1.13 -4.40 7.74
N ILE A 30 0.39 -4.44 6.63
CA ILE A 30 -0.95 -5.06 6.56
C ILE A 30 -0.88 -6.52 7.02
N THR A 31 0.07 -7.29 6.49
CA THR A 31 0.23 -8.71 6.84
C THR A 31 0.56 -8.88 8.32
N MET A 32 1.48 -8.08 8.85
CA MET A 32 1.89 -8.12 10.25
C MET A 32 0.72 -7.77 11.20
N LEU A 33 -0.04 -6.72 10.89
CA LEU A 33 -1.22 -6.33 11.68
C LEU A 33 -2.32 -7.39 11.61
N ALA A 34 -2.60 -7.94 10.42
CA ALA A 34 -3.60 -8.98 10.24
C ALA A 34 -3.25 -10.24 11.06
N GLN A 35 -1.98 -10.67 11.04
CA GLN A 35 -1.48 -11.79 11.85
C GLN A 35 -1.59 -11.50 13.35
N ALA A 36 -1.13 -10.32 13.81
CA ALA A 36 -1.17 -9.94 15.21
C ALA A 36 -2.61 -9.83 15.77
N LEU A 37 -3.57 -9.46 14.92
CA LEU A 37 -4.98 -9.29 15.29
C LEU A 37 -5.85 -10.54 15.03
N GLY A 38 -5.28 -11.60 14.43
CA GLY A 38 -6.03 -12.78 14.01
C GLY A 38 -7.09 -12.49 12.95
N VAL A 39 -6.91 -11.44 12.13
CA VAL A 39 -7.85 -11.04 11.09
C VAL A 39 -7.47 -11.74 9.78
N PRO A 40 -8.33 -12.60 9.22
CA PRO A 40 -8.09 -13.15 7.89
C PRO A 40 -8.21 -12.04 6.85
N LEU A 41 -7.46 -12.13 5.74
CA LEU A 41 -7.52 -11.21 4.60
C LEU A 41 -7.45 -11.98 3.27
N ARG A 42 -8.09 -13.15 3.20
CA ARG A 42 -7.96 -14.08 2.06
C ARG A 42 -9.05 -13.87 1.04
N THR A 43 -10.23 -13.47 1.49
CA THR A 43 -11.42 -13.29 0.65
C THR A 43 -11.89 -11.83 0.67
N PRO A 44 -12.69 -11.39 -0.33
CA PRO A 44 -13.31 -10.07 -0.29
C PRO A 44 -14.15 -9.85 0.97
N ALA A 45 -14.87 -10.87 1.43
CA ALA A 45 -15.66 -10.80 2.66
C ALA A 45 -14.80 -10.58 3.92
N ASP A 46 -13.58 -11.16 3.96
CA ASP A 46 -12.64 -10.92 5.05
C ASP A 46 -12.18 -9.46 5.08
N ILE A 47 -11.92 -8.89 3.90
CA ILE A 47 -11.51 -7.50 3.75
C ILE A 47 -12.66 -6.57 4.19
N ASP A 48 -13.88 -6.84 3.75
CA ASP A 48 -15.06 -6.06 4.15
C ASP A 48 -15.26 -6.09 5.67
N ALA A 49 -15.10 -7.25 6.31
CA ALA A 49 -15.17 -7.37 7.76
C ALA A 49 -14.06 -6.58 8.49
N ALA A 50 -12.83 -6.58 7.94
CA ALA A 50 -11.73 -5.77 8.46
C ALA A 50 -12.00 -4.26 8.30
N LEU A 51 -12.69 -3.86 7.24
CA LEU A 51 -13.08 -2.47 6.98
C LEU A 51 -14.23 -1.99 7.88
N GLN A 52 -15.14 -2.89 8.25
CA GLN A 52 -16.31 -2.61 9.11
C GLN A 52 -15.99 -2.62 10.61
N CYS A 53 -14.72 -2.70 11.01
CA CYS A 53 -14.35 -2.91 12.41
C CYS A 53 -14.92 -1.82 13.34
N ASP A 54 -15.84 -2.22 14.23
CA ASP A 54 -16.42 -1.32 15.24
C ASP A 54 -15.37 -0.91 16.27
N GLY A 55 -14.93 0.36 16.20
CA GLY A 55 -13.95 0.96 17.11
C GLY A 55 -14.39 1.00 18.58
N THR A 56 -15.64 0.65 18.88
CA THR A 56 -16.20 0.57 20.23
C THR A 56 -15.95 -0.78 20.91
N ARG A 57 -15.65 -1.83 20.14
CA ARG A 57 -15.51 -3.21 20.66
C ARG A 57 -14.13 -3.50 21.24
N TYR A 58 -13.13 -2.72 20.88
CA TYR A 58 -11.73 -2.90 21.27
C TYR A 58 -11.20 -1.63 21.93
N GLN A 59 -10.26 -1.77 22.86
CA GLN A 59 -9.66 -0.62 23.56
C GLN A 59 -8.13 -0.65 23.49
N GLY A 60 -7.52 0.51 23.72
CA GLY A 60 -6.08 0.65 23.86
C GLY A 60 -5.30 0.27 22.59
N ARG A 61 -4.28 -0.58 22.75
CA ARG A 61 -3.36 -0.95 21.66
C ARG A 61 -4.06 -1.70 20.53
N GLU A 62 -5.00 -2.59 20.83
CA GLU A 62 -5.69 -3.39 19.83
C GLU A 62 -6.57 -2.53 18.93
N ALA A 63 -7.32 -1.59 19.51
CA ALA A 63 -8.12 -0.62 18.74
C ALA A 63 -7.26 0.19 17.75
N ARG A 64 -6.07 0.64 18.20
CA ARG A 64 -5.13 1.36 17.33
C ARG A 64 -4.59 0.50 16.20
N MET A 65 -4.25 -0.77 16.47
CA MET A 65 -3.77 -1.69 15.44
C MET A 65 -4.86 -2.02 14.41
N ARG A 66 -6.12 -2.15 14.84
CA ARG A 66 -7.27 -2.37 13.93
C ARG A 66 -7.54 -1.14 13.07
N GLU A 67 -7.49 0.05 13.67
CA GLU A 67 -7.64 1.30 12.93
C GLU A 67 -6.49 1.51 11.93
N GLU A 68 -5.26 1.18 12.31
CA GLU A 68 -4.12 1.21 11.39
C GLU A 68 -4.30 0.23 10.24
N LEU A 69 -4.73 -1.01 10.52
CA LEU A 69 -5.02 -2.01 9.49
C LEU A 69 -6.07 -1.50 8.50
N ARG A 70 -7.16 -0.93 9.02
CA ARG A 70 -8.26 -0.37 8.23
C ARG A 70 -7.75 0.76 7.34
N ALA A 71 -7.00 1.71 7.89
CA ALA A 71 -6.42 2.82 7.16
C ALA A 71 -5.48 2.35 6.03
N LEU A 72 -4.64 1.35 6.29
CA LEU A 72 -3.73 0.80 5.29
C LEU A 72 -4.46 0.03 4.17
N LEU A 73 -5.54 -0.68 4.48
CA LEU A 73 -6.37 -1.34 3.47
C LEU A 73 -7.04 -0.32 2.54
N VAL A 74 -7.59 0.77 3.10
CA VAL A 74 -8.15 1.87 2.31
C VAL A 74 -7.08 2.54 1.46
N LEU A 75 -5.91 2.85 2.04
CA LEU A 75 -4.82 3.48 1.32
C LEU A 75 -4.34 2.59 0.16
N ARG A 76 -4.25 1.27 0.36
CA ARG A 76 -3.88 0.31 -0.69
C ARG A 76 -4.86 0.36 -1.86
N TYR A 77 -6.16 0.44 -1.59
CA TYR A 77 -7.18 0.59 -2.63
C TYR A 77 -7.06 1.91 -3.38
N GLN A 78 -6.98 3.04 -2.66
CA GLN A 78 -6.84 4.37 -3.28
C GLN A 78 -5.57 4.49 -4.12
N THR A 79 -4.48 3.87 -3.66
CA THR A 79 -3.21 3.84 -4.36
C THR A 79 -3.31 3.06 -5.68
N PHE A 80 -4.00 1.91 -5.68
CA PHE A 80 -4.29 1.17 -6.91
C PHE A 80 -5.16 2.00 -7.86
N GLU A 81 -6.23 2.61 -7.35
CA GLU A 81 -7.16 3.41 -8.13
C GLU A 81 -6.46 4.57 -8.84
N ARG A 82 -5.63 5.34 -8.11
CA ARG A 82 -4.83 6.43 -8.68
C ARG A 82 -3.89 5.95 -9.79
N LEU A 83 -3.26 4.79 -9.61
CA LEU A 83 -2.33 4.24 -10.59
C LEU A 83 -3.08 3.72 -11.83
N ALA A 84 -4.21 3.04 -11.63
CA ALA A 84 -5.02 2.46 -12.69
C ALA A 84 -5.65 3.54 -13.61
N TYR A 85 -6.06 4.67 -13.04
CA TYR A 85 -6.63 5.79 -13.80
C TYR A 85 -5.60 6.83 -14.28
N ASN A 86 -4.31 6.64 -13.97
CA ASN A 86 -3.26 7.49 -14.54
C ASN A 86 -3.08 7.17 -16.02
N VAL A 87 -3.23 8.19 -16.88
CA VAL A 87 -3.12 8.07 -18.35
C VAL A 87 -1.77 7.49 -18.80
N ASN A 88 -0.70 7.70 -18.04
CA ASN A 88 0.63 7.21 -18.37
C ASN A 88 0.91 5.77 -17.91
N VAL A 89 0.01 5.18 -17.11
CA VAL A 89 0.19 3.83 -16.55
C VAL A 89 -0.93 2.91 -17.01
N GLY A 90 -2.18 3.27 -16.74
CA GLY A 90 -3.35 2.46 -17.05
C GLY A 90 -3.52 1.24 -16.13
N PRO A 91 -4.70 0.57 -16.21
CA PRO A 91 -5.10 -0.47 -15.26
C PRO A 91 -4.25 -1.74 -15.34
N GLN A 92 -3.81 -2.12 -16.54
CA GLN A 92 -3.01 -3.34 -16.73
C GLN A 92 -1.62 -3.19 -16.11
N ALA A 93 -0.91 -2.11 -16.45
CA ALA A 93 0.42 -1.87 -15.87
C ALA A 93 0.33 -1.64 -14.36
N ALA A 94 -0.73 -0.98 -13.87
CA ALA A 94 -0.98 -0.83 -12.44
C ALA A 94 -1.06 -2.19 -11.73
N ARG A 95 -1.87 -3.12 -12.27
CA ARG A 95 -1.97 -4.49 -11.75
C ARG A 95 -0.61 -5.20 -11.74
N ASP A 96 0.14 -5.13 -12.84
CA ASP A 96 1.42 -5.83 -12.96
C ASP A 96 2.50 -5.27 -12.02
N ILE A 97 2.51 -3.95 -11.80
CA ILE A 97 3.36 -3.29 -10.80
C ILE A 97 3.03 -3.80 -9.40
N LEU A 98 1.74 -3.88 -9.05
CA LEU A 98 1.32 -4.34 -7.72
C LEU A 98 1.59 -5.82 -7.47
N LEU A 99 1.39 -6.67 -8.48
CA LEU A 99 1.74 -8.09 -8.41
C LEU A 99 3.25 -8.26 -8.23
N SER A 100 4.05 -7.53 -9.01
CA SER A 100 5.51 -7.56 -8.91
C SER A 100 6.00 -7.12 -7.52
N ALA A 101 5.39 -6.08 -6.95
CA ALA A 101 5.70 -5.62 -5.59
C ALA A 101 5.32 -6.68 -4.54
N ASN A 102 4.18 -7.34 -4.71
CA ASN A 102 3.75 -8.42 -3.82
C ASN A 102 4.69 -9.63 -3.89
N ASP A 103 5.08 -10.06 -5.09
CA ASP A 103 6.00 -11.18 -5.29
C ASP A 103 7.37 -10.89 -4.69
N ARG A 104 7.87 -9.65 -4.86
CA ARG A 104 9.12 -9.20 -4.20
C ARG A 104 9.02 -9.23 -2.69
N LEU A 105 7.91 -8.77 -2.13
CA LEU A 105 7.66 -8.83 -0.69
C LEU A 105 7.65 -10.28 -0.19
N LEU A 106 6.97 -11.19 -0.89
CA LEU A 106 6.93 -12.61 -0.54
C LEU A 106 8.33 -13.25 -0.62
N CYS A 107 9.12 -12.92 -1.63
CA CYS A 107 10.49 -13.39 -1.78
C CYS A 107 11.44 -12.85 -0.70
N ASN A 108 11.33 -11.56 -0.36
CA ASN A 108 12.20 -10.90 0.61
C ASN A 108 11.81 -11.19 2.07
N GLY A 109 10.61 -11.74 2.29
CA GLY A 109 10.05 -12.00 3.60
C GLY A 109 9.50 -10.74 4.27
N PHE A 110 8.69 -10.96 5.31
CA PHE A 110 8.12 -9.89 6.12
C PHE A 110 9.11 -9.48 7.21
N PRO A 111 9.67 -8.26 7.21
CA PRO A 111 10.56 -7.83 8.27
C PRO A 111 9.79 -7.79 9.61
N ALA A 112 10.27 -8.53 10.62
CA ALA A 112 9.60 -8.71 11.91
C ALA A 112 9.36 -7.40 12.67
N GLU A 113 10.19 -6.38 12.41
CA GLU A 113 10.09 -5.06 13.04
C GLU A 113 9.27 -4.06 12.22
N ALA A 114 8.84 -4.40 10.99
CA ALA A 114 8.26 -3.53 9.95
C ALA A 114 7.80 -2.18 10.54
N PRO A 115 8.73 -1.20 10.64
CA PRO A 115 8.43 0.05 11.31
C PRO A 115 7.25 0.65 10.58
N GLY A 116 6.26 1.15 11.34
CA GLY A 116 5.04 1.71 10.78
C GLY A 116 5.37 2.62 9.59
N MET A 117 4.59 2.50 8.52
CA MET A 117 4.85 3.25 7.30
C MET A 117 4.77 4.75 7.57
N ASN A 118 5.77 5.51 7.11
CA ASN A 118 5.62 6.95 7.04
C ASN A 118 4.64 7.27 5.90
N LEU A 119 3.43 7.67 6.25
CA LEU A 119 2.35 7.96 5.30
C LEU A 119 2.46 9.33 4.63
N ARG A 120 3.31 10.24 5.14
CA ARG A 120 3.44 11.61 4.60
C ARG A 120 3.65 11.65 3.07
N PRO A 121 4.54 10.82 2.48
CA PRO A 121 4.76 10.83 1.04
C PRO A 121 3.55 10.43 0.17
N PHE A 122 2.52 9.80 0.76
CA PHE A 122 1.29 9.44 0.05
C PHE A 122 0.25 10.56 0.04
N PHE A 123 0.36 11.49 1.00
CA PHE A 123 -0.53 12.64 1.16
C PHE A 123 0.09 13.95 0.66
N ASP A 124 1.42 14.00 0.50
CA ASP A 124 2.12 15.13 -0.13
C ASP A 124 1.59 15.30 -1.58
N GLY A 125 0.94 16.44 -1.86
CA GLY A 125 0.27 16.75 -3.13
C GLY A 125 -1.26 16.73 -3.08
N ILE A 126 -1.86 16.43 -1.93
CA ILE A 126 -3.26 16.71 -1.63
C ILE A 126 -3.27 18.02 -0.83
N GLU A 127 -3.12 19.16 -1.51
CA GLU A 127 -3.48 20.46 -0.94
C GLU A 127 -5.02 20.59 -1.03
N ASP A 128 -5.64 21.10 0.04
CA ASP A 128 -7.09 21.39 0.14
C ASP A 128 -7.58 22.33 -0.99
#